data_AF-A0A925YTF1-F1
#
_entry.id   AF-A0A925YTF1-F1
#
_cell.length_a   1.000
_cell.length_b   1.000
_cell.length_c   1.000
_cell.angle_alpha   90.00
_cell.angle_beta   90.00
_cell.angle_gamma   90.00
#
_symmetry.space_group_name_H-M   'P 1'
#
loop_
_entity.id
_entity.type
_entity.pdbx_description
1 polymer ?
#
loop_
_entity_poly.entity_id
_entity_poly.type
_entity_poly.pdbx_seq_one_letter_code
_entity_poly.pdbx_strand_id
1 'polypeptide(L)'
;ELKDKICRAFDRVSWEKDFTLIEGTGHAGVGSVFDLSNASVAKLLKSPVILVCPGGIGRPIDEIALNKALFDKAGVEVIGAILNKIEPDKIDLVREYAGLGLQRLGVPLLGVLPIEKMLSAPNLTQIAEDIEGQWLNGRKGGSKQRVLRVIVGAMTAKGIVDYLTPGTLIITPGDRDDIILAAVSSARLSGGSTIAGLILTNDIQPHPKLAELLAQTDIPVIAAKGESYTVTSTINRMTVKTQPQDTDKIPIIKNLIMNHVDLKRLLAHV
;
A
#
# COMPACT_ATOMS: atom_id res chain seq x y z
N GLU A 1 33.21 11.01 -0.55
CA GLU A 1 32.42 11.27 0.67
C GLU A 1 31.16 10.39 0.78
N LEU A 2 30.22 10.43 -0.18
CA LEU A 2 28.96 9.66 -0.09
C LEU A 2 29.16 8.13 0.02
N LYS A 3 30.07 7.56 -0.78
CA LYS A 3 30.44 6.13 -0.70
C LYS A 3 30.86 5.72 0.71
N ASP A 4 31.71 6.52 1.33
CA ASP A 4 32.20 6.29 2.69
C ASP A 4 31.07 6.41 3.74
N LYS A 5 30.15 7.37 3.57
CA LYS A 5 28.94 7.46 4.41
C LYS A 5 28.05 6.21 4.28
N ILE A 6 27.89 5.68 3.06
CA ILE A 6 27.12 4.45 2.81
C ILE A 6 27.78 3.25 3.51
N CYS A 7 29.08 3.05 3.34
CA CYS A 7 29.81 1.96 4.00
C CYS A 7 29.70 2.06 5.53
N ARG A 8 29.95 3.24 6.12
CA ARG A 8 29.81 3.44 7.57
C ARG A 8 28.39 3.18 8.09
N ALA A 9 27.37 3.57 7.32
CA ALA A 9 25.97 3.29 7.69
C ALA A 9 25.66 1.79 7.62
N PHE A 10 26.14 1.10 6.58
CA PHE A 10 26.02 -0.34 6.44
C PHE A 10 26.73 -1.07 7.59
N ASP A 11 28.00 -0.77 7.86
CA ASP A 11 28.78 -1.40 8.93
C ASP A 11 28.11 -1.23 10.30
N ARG A 12 27.58 -0.04 10.57
CA ARG A 12 26.85 0.25 11.83
C ARG A 12 25.59 -0.59 11.98
N VAL A 13 24.83 -0.80 10.91
CA VAL A 13 23.58 -1.57 10.94
C VAL A 13 23.87 -3.08 10.95
N SER A 14 24.93 -3.50 10.28
CA SER A 14 25.36 -4.91 10.16
C SER A 14 26.12 -5.41 11.40
N TRP A 15 26.57 -4.53 12.30
CA TRP A 15 27.31 -4.93 13.50
C TRP A 15 26.47 -5.84 14.39
N GLU A 16 27.03 -7.02 14.72
CA GLU A 16 26.36 -8.08 15.49
C GLU A 16 24.99 -8.49 14.90
N LYS A 17 24.91 -8.61 13.57
CA LYS A 17 23.76 -9.17 12.85
C LYS A 17 24.21 -10.33 11.97
N ASP A 18 23.34 -11.35 11.89
CA ASP A 18 23.55 -12.48 10.98
C ASP A 18 23.45 -12.04 9.51
N PHE A 19 22.57 -11.07 9.23
CA PHE A 19 22.39 -10.50 7.90
C PHE A 19 21.79 -9.09 7.94
N THR A 20 21.96 -8.37 6.83
CA THR A 20 21.43 -7.01 6.66
C THR A 20 20.60 -6.96 5.38
N LEU A 21 19.33 -6.58 5.51
CA LEU A 21 18.46 -6.34 4.36
C LEU A 21 18.65 -4.89 3.87
N ILE A 22 19.05 -4.75 2.61
CA ILE A 22 19.25 -3.44 1.97
C ILE A 22 18.11 -3.19 0.99
N GLU A 23 17.27 -2.20 1.27
CA GLU A 23 16.23 -1.75 0.34
C GLU A 23 16.80 -0.74 -0.65
N GLY A 24 16.84 -1.10 -1.93
CA GLY A 24 17.15 -0.18 -3.02
C GLY A 24 15.95 0.70 -3.39
N THR A 25 16.16 1.65 -4.30
CA THR A 25 15.07 2.54 -4.75
C THR A 25 14.74 2.32 -6.23
N GLY A 26 13.50 2.00 -6.57
CA GLY A 26 13.09 1.83 -7.96
C GLY A 26 13.89 0.76 -8.73
N HIS A 27 14.48 1.15 -9.86
CA HIS A 27 15.21 0.24 -10.75
C HIS A 27 16.73 0.28 -10.53
N ALA A 28 17.48 -0.67 -11.11
CA ALA A 28 18.93 -0.85 -10.93
C ALA A 28 19.78 0.41 -11.17
N GLY A 29 19.28 1.35 -11.99
CA GLY A 29 19.95 2.58 -12.39
C GLY A 29 19.62 3.81 -11.54
N VAL A 30 18.66 3.75 -10.62
CA VAL A 30 18.32 4.90 -9.75
C VAL A 30 19.54 5.30 -8.93
N GLY A 31 19.91 6.59 -8.98
CA GLY A 31 21.14 7.12 -8.38
C GLY A 31 22.28 7.37 -9.37
N SER A 32 22.10 7.06 -10.66
CA SER A 32 23.13 7.27 -11.70
C SER A 32 23.54 8.73 -11.89
N VAL A 33 22.66 9.69 -11.57
CA VAL A 33 22.99 11.13 -11.60
C VAL A 33 24.17 11.53 -10.70
N PHE A 34 24.52 10.68 -9.71
CA PHE A 34 25.66 10.87 -8.81
C PHE A 34 26.60 9.64 -8.78
N ASP A 35 26.61 8.82 -9.83
CA ASP A 35 27.43 7.59 -9.94
C ASP A 35 27.24 6.59 -8.79
N LEU A 36 26.03 6.58 -8.21
CA LEU A 36 25.64 5.73 -7.08
C LEU A 36 24.33 5.01 -7.40
N SER A 37 24.29 4.38 -8.58
CA SER A 37 23.16 3.54 -8.95
C SER A 37 22.96 2.38 -7.95
N ASN A 38 21.77 1.81 -7.84
CA ASN A 38 21.55 0.61 -7.02
C ASN A 38 22.55 -0.52 -7.37
N ALA A 39 22.89 -0.70 -8.65
CA ALA A 39 23.94 -1.64 -9.07
C ALA A 39 25.34 -1.28 -8.54
N SER A 40 25.67 0.02 -8.52
CA SER A 40 26.94 0.51 -7.97
C SER A 40 27.00 0.35 -6.45
N VAL A 41 25.89 0.59 -5.74
CA VAL A 41 25.79 0.43 -4.29
C VAL A 41 25.83 -1.04 -3.91
N ALA A 42 25.12 -1.92 -4.62
CA ALA A 42 25.18 -3.35 -4.39
C ALA A 42 26.61 -3.89 -4.59
N LYS A 43 27.31 -3.44 -5.63
CA LYS A 43 28.74 -3.74 -5.83
C LYS A 43 29.60 -3.26 -4.68
N LEU A 44 29.42 -2.01 -4.25
CA LEU A 44 30.18 -1.40 -3.16
C LEU A 44 30.03 -2.19 -1.86
N LEU A 45 28.80 -2.64 -1.56
CA LEU A 45 28.47 -3.39 -0.35
C LEU A 45 28.63 -4.91 -0.52
N LYS A 46 29.06 -5.37 -1.71
CA LYS A 46 29.16 -6.80 -2.08
C LYS A 46 27.87 -7.58 -1.78
N SER A 47 26.72 -6.94 -1.98
CA SER A 47 25.42 -7.53 -1.71
C SER A 47 24.87 -8.20 -2.96
N PRO A 48 24.41 -9.45 -2.89
CA PRO A 48 23.53 -10.00 -3.91
C PRO A 48 22.20 -9.25 -3.93
N VAL A 49 21.45 -9.39 -5.03
CA VAL A 49 20.21 -8.63 -5.28
C VAL A 49 19.04 -9.55 -5.59
N ILE A 50 17.88 -9.24 -5.00
CA ILE A 50 16.58 -9.80 -5.36
C ILE A 50 15.80 -8.72 -6.10
N LEU A 51 15.24 -9.07 -7.25
CA LEU A 51 14.38 -8.16 -8.01
C LEU A 51 12.92 -8.36 -7.61
N VAL A 52 12.21 -7.29 -7.30
CA VAL A 52 10.76 -7.33 -7.03
C VAL A 52 10.05 -6.56 -8.13
N CYS A 53 9.23 -7.26 -8.91
CA CYS A 53 8.49 -6.67 -10.02
C CYS A 53 6.97 -6.79 -9.79
N PRO A 54 6.18 -5.88 -10.40
CA PRO A 54 4.74 -6.06 -10.48
C PRO A 54 4.36 -7.37 -11.17
N GLY A 55 3.10 -7.75 -11.01
CA GLY A 55 2.58 -8.98 -11.55
C GLY A 55 2.42 -8.99 -13.07
N GLY A 56 2.41 -10.18 -13.66
CA GLY A 56 2.26 -10.40 -15.11
C GLY A 56 3.31 -11.35 -15.67
N ILE A 57 3.31 -11.52 -17.00
CA ILE A 57 4.27 -12.38 -17.71
C ILE A 57 5.24 -11.52 -18.51
N GLY A 58 4.81 -10.86 -19.59
CA GLY A 58 5.71 -10.11 -20.48
C GLY A 58 6.46 -8.96 -19.78
N ARG A 59 5.73 -7.92 -19.35
CA ARG A 59 6.31 -6.72 -18.75
C ARG A 59 7.29 -7.02 -17.59
N PRO A 60 6.97 -7.88 -16.61
CA PRO A 60 7.91 -8.18 -15.53
C PRO A 60 9.20 -8.87 -16.00
N ILE A 61 9.12 -9.78 -16.99
CA ILE A 61 10.31 -10.41 -17.58
C ILE A 61 11.20 -9.36 -18.24
N ASP A 62 10.61 -8.43 -19.02
CA ASP A 62 11.35 -7.35 -19.69
C ASP A 62 12.02 -6.42 -18.68
N GLU A 63 11.29 -6.02 -17.62
CA GLU A 63 11.84 -5.22 -16.53
C GLU A 63 12.99 -5.94 -15.81
N ILE A 64 12.85 -7.24 -15.54
CA ILE A 64 13.90 -8.05 -14.91
C ILE A 64 15.13 -8.15 -15.82
N ALA A 65 14.94 -8.41 -17.12
CA ALA A 65 16.04 -8.50 -18.08
C ALA A 65 16.85 -7.19 -18.13
N LEU A 66 16.16 -6.05 -18.22
CA LEU A 66 16.78 -4.72 -18.25
C LEU A 66 17.58 -4.43 -16.97
N ASN A 67 16.99 -4.72 -15.80
CA ASN A 67 17.65 -4.49 -14.52
C ASN A 67 18.85 -5.42 -14.31
N LYS A 68 18.67 -6.72 -14.63
CA LYS A 68 19.73 -7.72 -14.54
C LYS A 68 20.94 -7.33 -15.36
N ALA A 69 20.76 -6.84 -16.59
CA ALA A 69 21.87 -6.42 -17.45
C ALA A 69 22.79 -5.39 -16.78
N LEU A 70 22.24 -4.45 -16.00
CA LEU A 70 23.04 -3.46 -15.28
C LEU A 70 23.74 -4.05 -14.05
N PHE A 71 23.08 -4.95 -13.31
CA PHE A 71 23.72 -5.66 -12.20
C PHE A 71 24.85 -6.57 -12.69
N ASP A 72 24.61 -7.34 -13.76
CA ASP A 72 25.63 -8.19 -14.41
C ASP A 72 26.84 -7.34 -14.85
N LYS A 73 26.60 -6.19 -15.50
CA LYS A 73 27.66 -5.26 -15.91
C LYS A 73 28.46 -4.73 -14.71
N ALA A 74 27.81 -4.54 -13.56
CA ALA A 74 28.48 -4.13 -12.34
C ALA A 74 29.26 -5.28 -11.68
N GLY A 75 28.99 -6.53 -12.06
CA GLY A 75 29.52 -7.75 -11.41
C GLY A 75 28.76 -8.10 -10.12
N VAL A 76 27.47 -7.78 -10.07
CA VAL A 76 26.58 -8.06 -8.93
C VAL A 76 25.66 -9.21 -9.28
N GLU A 77 25.58 -10.20 -8.39
CA GLU A 77 24.72 -11.36 -8.56
C GLU A 77 23.25 -10.99 -8.32
N VAL A 78 22.38 -11.37 -9.26
CA VAL A 78 20.93 -11.37 -9.08
C VAL A 78 20.50 -12.79 -8.68
N ILE A 79 20.21 -12.99 -7.39
CA ILE A 79 19.92 -14.32 -6.82
C ILE A 79 18.48 -14.80 -7.09
N GLY A 80 17.62 -13.88 -7.54
CA GLY A 80 16.29 -14.25 -8.01
C GLY A 80 15.33 -13.07 -8.14
N ALA A 81 14.10 -13.39 -8.50
CA ALA A 81 13.03 -12.43 -8.67
C ALA A 81 11.75 -12.87 -7.93
N ILE A 82 11.00 -11.88 -7.47
CA ILE A 82 9.68 -12.04 -6.86
C ILE A 82 8.68 -11.24 -7.68
N LEU A 83 7.59 -11.89 -8.10
CA LEU A 83 6.47 -11.24 -8.78
C LEU A 83 5.39 -10.93 -7.75
N ASN A 84 5.05 -9.65 -7.59
CA ASN A 84 4.15 -9.18 -6.56
C ASN A 84 2.84 -8.64 -7.18
N LYS A 85 1.74 -8.66 -6.42
CA LYS A 85 0.43 -8.15 -6.83
C LYS A 85 -0.18 -8.91 -8.02
N ILE A 86 -0.22 -10.24 -7.91
CA ILE A 86 -0.88 -11.11 -8.89
C ILE A 86 -2.32 -11.35 -8.49
N GLU A 87 -3.25 -11.32 -9.45
CA GLU A 87 -4.63 -11.72 -9.16
C GLU A 87 -4.66 -13.20 -8.72
N PRO A 88 -5.37 -13.56 -7.63
CA PRO A 88 -5.31 -14.90 -7.05
C PRO A 88 -5.59 -16.04 -8.04
N ASP A 89 -6.53 -15.83 -8.98
CA ASP A 89 -6.90 -16.78 -10.04
C ASP A 89 -5.84 -16.95 -11.13
N LYS A 90 -4.83 -16.07 -11.18
CA LYS A 90 -3.77 -16.07 -12.20
C LYS A 90 -2.41 -16.52 -11.66
N ILE A 91 -2.30 -16.86 -10.37
CA ILE A 91 -1.03 -17.20 -9.74
C ILE A 91 -0.33 -18.35 -10.45
N ASP A 92 -1.03 -19.46 -10.68
CA ASP A 92 -0.40 -20.66 -11.23
C ASP A 92 0.05 -20.45 -12.67
N LEU A 93 -0.78 -19.78 -13.47
CA LEU A 93 -0.45 -19.36 -14.84
C LEU A 93 0.82 -18.50 -14.85
N VAL A 94 0.88 -17.46 -14.01
CA VAL A 94 2.04 -16.56 -13.97
C VAL A 94 3.27 -17.29 -13.47
N ARG A 95 3.14 -18.14 -12.44
CA ARG A 95 4.25 -18.93 -11.91
C ARG A 95 4.89 -19.81 -12.99
N GLU A 96 4.08 -20.49 -13.79
CA GLU A 96 4.55 -21.35 -14.88
C GLU A 96 5.26 -20.53 -15.97
N TYR A 97 4.55 -19.61 -16.61
CA TYR A 97 5.06 -18.94 -17.81
C TYR A 97 6.15 -17.92 -17.51
N ALA A 98 6.01 -17.16 -16.41
CA ALA A 98 7.08 -16.26 -16.00
C ALA A 98 8.31 -17.02 -15.51
N GLY A 99 8.12 -18.16 -14.83
CA GLY A 99 9.21 -19.05 -14.43
C GLY A 99 10.04 -19.51 -15.64
N LEU A 100 9.38 -19.97 -16.71
CA LEU A 100 10.06 -20.38 -17.96
C LEU A 100 10.85 -19.23 -18.60
N GLY A 101 10.28 -18.01 -18.61
CA GLY A 101 10.96 -16.82 -19.13
C GLY A 101 12.19 -16.44 -18.31
N LEU A 102 12.06 -16.41 -16.98
CA LEU A 102 13.14 -16.05 -16.07
C LEU A 102 14.27 -17.10 -16.04
N GLN A 103 13.94 -18.38 -16.24
CA GLN A 103 14.94 -19.44 -16.37
C GLN A 103 15.89 -19.18 -17.55
N ARG A 104 15.40 -18.66 -18.68
CA ARG A 104 16.24 -18.29 -19.84
C ARG A 104 17.19 -17.14 -19.54
N LEU A 105 16.83 -16.27 -18.59
CA LEU A 105 17.67 -15.18 -18.10
C LEU A 105 18.64 -15.63 -17.00
N GLY A 106 18.57 -16.89 -16.56
CA GLY A 106 19.34 -17.38 -15.41
C GLY A 106 18.90 -16.75 -14.08
N VAL A 107 17.65 -16.29 -13.98
CA VAL A 107 17.09 -15.69 -12.76
C VAL A 107 16.07 -16.64 -12.16
N PRO A 108 16.29 -17.17 -10.94
CA PRO A 108 15.29 -17.98 -10.26
C PRO A 108 14.03 -17.17 -9.92
N LEU A 109 12.85 -17.74 -10.21
CA LEU A 109 11.61 -17.22 -9.66
C LEU A 109 11.49 -17.69 -8.19
N LEU A 110 11.68 -16.76 -7.25
CA LEU A 110 11.65 -17.03 -5.81
C LEU A 110 10.24 -17.00 -5.25
N GLY A 111 9.31 -16.30 -5.89
CA GLY A 111 7.94 -16.22 -5.39
C GLY A 111 6.97 -15.46 -6.28
N VAL A 112 5.69 -15.77 -6.10
CA VAL A 112 4.56 -15.15 -6.79
C VAL A 112 3.50 -14.82 -5.75
N LEU A 113 3.40 -13.53 -5.38
CA LEU A 113 2.52 -13.07 -4.32
C LEU A 113 1.19 -12.56 -4.87
N PRO A 114 0.05 -12.97 -4.26
CA PRO A 114 -1.24 -12.40 -4.61
C PRO A 114 -1.35 -10.93 -4.26
N ILE A 115 -2.31 -10.25 -4.88
CA ILE A 115 -2.84 -8.99 -4.37
C ILE A 115 -3.54 -9.26 -3.05
N GLU A 116 -3.13 -8.52 -2.01
CA GLU A 116 -3.82 -8.47 -0.73
C GLU A 116 -4.39 -7.07 -0.53
N LYS A 117 -5.72 -6.99 -0.52
CA LYS A 117 -6.46 -5.72 -0.44
C LYS A 117 -6.17 -5.01 0.88
N MET A 118 -6.05 -5.74 1.97
CA MET A 118 -5.80 -5.16 3.29
C MET A 118 -4.47 -4.40 3.33
N LEU A 119 -3.43 -4.92 2.67
CA LEU A 119 -2.12 -4.24 2.63
C LEU A 119 -2.18 -2.90 1.90
N SER A 120 -3.08 -2.77 0.92
CA SER A 120 -3.31 -1.53 0.18
C SER A 120 -4.36 -0.62 0.83
N ALA A 121 -5.02 -1.06 1.91
CA ALA A 121 -6.02 -0.27 2.60
C ALA A 121 -5.36 0.82 3.47
N PRO A 122 -5.63 2.12 3.20
CA PRO A 122 -5.20 3.19 4.09
C PRO A 122 -6.05 3.18 5.37
N ASN A 123 -5.52 3.77 6.44
CA ASN A 123 -6.36 4.19 7.57
C ASN A 123 -6.89 5.62 7.37
N LEU A 124 -7.91 5.99 8.14
CA LEU A 124 -8.49 7.34 8.04
C LEU A 124 -7.50 8.47 8.36
N THR A 125 -6.48 8.23 9.20
CA THR A 125 -5.45 9.25 9.48
C THR A 125 -4.65 9.58 8.22
N GLN A 126 -4.20 8.55 7.51
CA GLN A 126 -3.47 8.71 6.25
C GLN A 126 -4.34 9.44 5.22
N ILE A 127 -5.63 9.11 5.13
CA ILE A 127 -6.55 9.80 4.23
C ILE A 127 -6.71 11.26 4.63
N ALA A 128 -6.96 11.55 5.91
CA ALA A 128 -7.13 12.91 6.40
C ALA A 128 -5.89 13.77 6.14
N GLU A 129 -4.69 13.20 6.29
CA GLU A 129 -3.42 13.90 6.00
C GLU A 129 -3.27 14.19 4.50
N ASP A 130 -3.55 13.22 3.62
CA ASP A 130 -3.34 13.36 2.18
C ASP A 130 -4.36 14.31 1.51
N ILE A 131 -5.56 14.43 2.07
CA ILE A 131 -6.59 15.37 1.58
C ILE A 131 -6.58 16.72 2.33
N GLU A 132 -5.63 16.92 3.26
CA GLU A 132 -5.59 18.08 4.17
C GLU A 132 -6.91 18.29 4.92
N GLY A 133 -7.54 17.19 5.33
CA GLY A 133 -8.87 17.14 5.94
C GLY A 133 -8.86 17.51 7.41
N GLN A 134 -9.92 18.21 7.84
CA GLN A 134 -10.16 18.57 9.22
C GLN A 134 -11.11 17.58 9.90
N TRP A 135 -10.67 16.95 10.98
CA TRP A 135 -11.54 16.09 11.79
C TRP A 135 -12.64 16.92 12.47
N LEU A 136 -13.91 16.56 12.24
CA LEU A 136 -15.06 17.15 12.94
C LEU A 136 -15.38 16.39 14.23
N ASN A 137 -15.29 15.06 14.21
CA ASN A 137 -15.43 14.20 15.38
C ASN A 137 -14.66 12.87 15.17
N GLY A 138 -14.70 11.98 16.18
CA GLY A 138 -14.29 10.59 16.01
C GLY A 138 -12.79 10.32 15.84
N ARG A 139 -11.90 11.33 15.83
CA ARG A 139 -10.45 11.13 15.60
C ARG A 139 -9.82 10.10 16.54
N LYS A 140 -10.12 10.16 17.85
CA LYS A 140 -9.52 9.26 18.84
C LYS A 140 -9.87 7.79 18.62
N GLY A 141 -11.12 7.48 18.25
CA GLY A 141 -11.59 6.11 18.03
C GLY A 141 -11.47 5.62 16.58
N GLY A 142 -11.58 6.53 15.62
CA GLY A 142 -11.66 6.26 14.19
C GLY A 142 -10.35 6.34 13.41
N SER A 143 -9.33 7.01 13.95
CA SER A 143 -8.04 7.28 13.26
C SER A 143 -7.39 6.04 12.62
N LYS A 144 -7.54 4.88 13.25
CA LYS A 144 -6.95 3.61 12.81
C LYS A 144 -7.89 2.76 11.94
N GLN A 145 -9.15 3.17 11.74
CA GLN A 145 -10.09 2.40 10.92
C GLN A 145 -9.60 2.31 9.48
N ARG A 146 -9.65 1.10 8.93
CA ARG A 146 -9.22 0.80 7.56
C ARG A 146 -10.32 1.11 6.57
N VAL A 147 -9.94 1.73 5.46
CA VAL A 147 -10.83 1.98 4.33
C VAL A 147 -10.57 0.93 3.28
N LEU A 148 -11.51 0.00 3.15
CA LEU A 148 -11.50 -1.10 2.17
C LEU A 148 -12.24 -0.71 0.88
N ARG A 149 -13.17 0.23 0.98
CA ARG A 149 -14.02 0.68 -0.13
C ARG A 149 -14.33 2.16 0.03
N VAL A 150 -14.31 2.89 -1.08
CA VAL A 150 -14.71 4.30 -1.15
C VAL A 150 -15.99 4.40 -1.96
N ILE A 151 -16.98 5.14 -1.45
CA ILE A 151 -18.26 5.38 -2.12
C ILE A 151 -18.50 6.89 -2.18
N VAL A 152 -18.67 7.40 -3.39
CA VAL A 152 -19.07 8.79 -3.60
C VAL A 152 -20.59 8.87 -3.54
N GLY A 153 -21.10 9.60 -2.55
CA GLY A 153 -22.53 9.86 -2.31
C GLY A 153 -23.14 10.82 -3.34
N ALA A 154 -22.92 10.57 -4.63
CA ALA A 154 -23.59 11.29 -5.72
C ALA A 154 -25.03 10.78 -5.95
N MET A 155 -25.32 9.55 -5.55
CA MET A 155 -26.66 8.95 -5.58
C MET A 155 -27.50 9.36 -4.37
N THR A 156 -28.79 9.04 -4.36
CA THR A 156 -29.70 9.28 -3.22
C THR A 156 -29.41 8.35 -2.04
N ALA A 157 -29.93 8.67 -0.86
CA ALA A 157 -29.90 7.80 0.32
C ALA A 157 -30.27 6.34 0.01
N LYS A 158 -31.33 6.11 -0.77
CA LYS A 158 -31.77 4.75 -1.18
C LYS A 158 -30.66 3.97 -1.89
N GLY A 159 -29.86 4.64 -2.71
CA GLY A 159 -28.78 4.00 -3.45
C GLY A 159 -27.59 3.59 -2.58
N ILE A 160 -27.34 4.30 -1.46
CA ILE A 160 -26.17 4.03 -0.62
C ILE A 160 -26.39 2.98 0.48
N VAL A 161 -27.64 2.60 0.77
CA VAL A 161 -27.97 1.71 1.89
C VAL A 161 -27.18 0.39 1.84
N ASP A 162 -27.09 -0.22 0.67
CA ASP A 162 -26.37 -1.49 0.45
C ASP A 162 -24.85 -1.35 0.64
N TYR A 163 -24.35 -0.12 0.70
CA TYR A 163 -22.94 0.20 0.89
C TYR A 163 -22.60 0.59 2.33
N LEU A 164 -23.56 0.68 3.24
CA LEU A 164 -23.36 0.97 4.67
C LEU A 164 -22.82 -0.27 5.41
N THR A 165 -21.63 -0.73 5.01
CA THR A 165 -20.96 -1.92 5.54
C THR A 165 -19.55 -1.59 6.06
N PRO A 166 -19.01 -2.39 7.01
CA PRO A 166 -17.71 -2.12 7.60
C PRO A 166 -16.60 -1.93 6.56
N GLY A 167 -15.69 -0.99 6.83
CA GLY A 167 -14.60 -0.66 5.90
C GLY A 167 -14.99 0.31 4.77
N THR A 168 -16.25 0.74 4.67
CA THR A 168 -16.70 1.71 3.66
C THR A 168 -16.44 3.15 4.12
N LEU A 169 -15.77 3.95 3.31
CA LEU A 169 -15.68 5.40 3.46
C LEU A 169 -16.69 6.05 2.50
N ILE A 170 -17.57 6.90 3.03
CA ILE A 170 -18.50 7.68 2.21
C ILE A 170 -17.94 9.09 2.01
N ILE A 171 -17.97 9.58 0.77
CA ILE A 171 -17.57 10.94 0.40
C ILE A 171 -18.80 11.65 -0.14
N THR A 172 -19.22 12.76 0.48
CA THR A 172 -20.42 13.49 0.05
C THR A 172 -20.31 14.97 0.41
N PRO A 173 -20.99 15.89 -0.30
CA PRO A 173 -21.13 17.28 0.17
C PRO A 173 -21.83 17.38 1.54
N GLY A 174 -21.50 18.39 2.33
CA GLY A 174 -22.09 18.56 3.68
C GLY A 174 -23.61 18.79 3.70
N ASP A 175 -24.18 19.32 2.63
CA ASP A 175 -25.61 19.57 2.45
C ASP A 175 -26.41 18.33 1.98
N ARG A 176 -25.76 17.16 1.84
CA ARG A 176 -26.43 15.88 1.58
C ARG A 176 -27.00 15.27 2.85
N ASP A 177 -27.99 15.97 3.40
CA ASP A 177 -28.69 15.62 4.62
C ASP A 177 -29.28 14.20 4.58
N ASP A 178 -29.75 13.75 3.41
CA ASP A 178 -30.30 12.40 3.20
C ASP A 178 -29.25 11.30 3.42
N ILE A 179 -28.03 11.52 2.93
CA ILE A 179 -26.89 10.60 3.06
C ILE A 179 -26.40 10.56 4.50
N ILE A 180 -26.27 11.72 5.13
CA ILE A 180 -25.84 11.85 6.52
C ILE A 180 -26.83 11.15 7.45
N LEU A 181 -28.13 11.38 7.24
CA LEU A 181 -29.18 10.75 8.04
C LEU A 181 -29.19 9.22 7.85
N ALA A 182 -28.97 8.73 6.64
CA ALA A 182 -28.86 7.29 6.37
C ALA A 182 -27.68 6.66 7.14
N ALA A 183 -26.51 7.32 7.14
CA ALA A 183 -25.33 6.87 7.88
C ALA A 183 -25.59 6.85 9.40
N VAL A 184 -26.14 7.94 9.96
CA VAL A 184 -26.51 8.02 11.39
C VAL A 184 -27.51 6.93 11.77
N SER A 185 -28.54 6.73 10.94
CA SER A 185 -29.59 5.73 11.20
C SER A 185 -29.01 4.31 11.19
N SER A 186 -28.13 4.02 10.24
CA SER A 186 -27.43 2.73 10.15
C SER A 186 -26.58 2.46 11.39
N ALA A 187 -25.77 3.43 11.84
CA ALA A 187 -24.96 3.26 13.04
C ALA A 187 -25.81 3.00 14.30
N ARG A 188 -26.95 3.67 14.43
CA ARG A 188 -27.88 3.46 15.56
C ARG A 188 -28.52 2.08 15.56
N LEU A 189 -28.95 1.61 14.38
CA LEU A 189 -29.60 0.29 14.25
C LEU A 189 -28.64 -0.86 14.53
N SER A 190 -27.37 -0.72 14.15
CA SER A 190 -26.35 -1.75 14.37
C SER A 190 -25.67 -1.69 15.73
N GLY A 191 -25.95 -0.67 16.56
CA GLY A 191 -25.32 -0.50 17.87
C GLY A 191 -23.83 -0.13 17.82
N GLY A 192 -23.36 0.44 16.70
CA GLY A 192 -21.96 0.80 16.46
C GLY A 192 -21.73 1.30 15.04
N SER A 193 -20.51 1.79 14.74
CA SER A 193 -20.20 2.31 13.39
C SER A 193 -20.29 1.21 12.33
N THR A 194 -21.21 1.37 11.38
CA THR A 194 -21.37 0.47 10.24
C THR A 194 -20.44 0.79 9.09
N ILE A 195 -19.82 1.97 9.09
CA ILE A 195 -18.90 2.45 8.06
C ILE A 195 -17.54 2.80 8.67
N ALA A 196 -16.51 2.88 7.82
CA ALA A 196 -15.18 3.32 8.24
C ALA A 196 -15.13 4.84 8.49
N GLY A 197 -16.01 5.62 7.87
CA GLY A 197 -16.09 7.05 8.11
C GLY A 197 -16.82 7.81 7.03
N LEU A 198 -16.93 9.12 7.24
CA LEU A 198 -17.58 10.06 6.36
C LEU A 198 -16.66 11.24 6.05
N ILE A 199 -16.52 11.60 4.78
CA ILE A 199 -15.86 12.83 4.35
C ILE A 199 -16.92 13.79 3.79
N LEU A 200 -16.99 14.98 4.40
CA LEU A 200 -17.83 16.08 3.96
C LEU A 200 -17.01 17.02 3.06
N THR A 201 -17.39 17.12 1.80
CA THR A 201 -16.64 17.86 0.77
C THR A 201 -17.13 19.29 0.60
N ASN A 202 -16.36 20.10 -0.15
CA ASN A 202 -16.63 21.51 -0.46
C ASN A 202 -16.63 22.46 0.75
N ASP A 203 -16.06 22.08 1.89
CA ASP A 203 -16.17 22.84 3.16
C ASP A 203 -17.62 23.19 3.57
N ILE A 204 -18.60 22.47 3.04
CA ILE A 204 -20.01 22.67 3.38
C ILE A 204 -20.24 22.04 4.75
N GLN A 205 -20.71 22.84 5.70
CA GLN A 205 -21.12 22.35 7.00
C GLN A 205 -22.50 21.69 6.89
N PRO A 206 -22.70 20.51 7.51
CA PRO A 206 -24.01 19.89 7.53
C PRO A 206 -24.98 20.68 8.41
N HIS A 207 -26.28 20.44 8.24
CA HIS A 207 -27.29 21.06 9.08
C HIS A 207 -26.95 20.85 10.58
N PRO A 208 -27.01 21.87 11.46
CA PRO A 208 -26.51 21.77 12.85
C PRO A 208 -27.05 20.56 13.63
N LYS A 209 -28.35 20.26 13.49
CA LYS A 209 -28.96 19.05 14.09
C LYS A 209 -28.35 17.74 13.59
N LEU A 210 -27.98 17.64 12.32
CA LEU A 210 -27.31 16.46 11.78
C LEU A 210 -25.86 16.37 12.27
N ALA A 211 -25.17 17.50 12.41
CA ALA A 211 -23.84 17.55 13.03
C ALA A 211 -23.87 17.02 14.47
N GLU A 212 -24.85 17.44 15.27
CA GLU A 212 -25.08 16.94 16.63
C GLU A 212 -25.36 15.43 16.64
N LEU A 213 -26.21 14.95 15.72
CA LEU A 213 -26.52 13.52 15.60
C LEU A 213 -25.29 12.70 15.20
N LEU A 214 -24.46 13.18 14.27
CA LEU A 214 -23.19 12.55 13.89
C LEU A 214 -22.23 12.46 15.08
N ALA A 215 -22.12 13.54 15.87
CA ALA A 215 -21.26 13.58 17.05
C ALA A 215 -21.69 12.59 18.15
N GLN A 216 -22.95 12.15 18.15
CA GLN A 216 -23.48 11.10 19.04
C GLN A 216 -23.26 9.68 18.52
N THR A 217 -22.65 9.51 17.34
CA THR A 217 -22.30 8.21 16.78
C THR A 217 -20.79 7.97 16.83
N ASP A 218 -20.38 6.71 16.69
CA ASP A 218 -18.97 6.34 16.53
C ASP A 218 -18.44 6.54 15.09
N ILE A 219 -19.24 7.11 14.19
CA ILE A 219 -18.82 7.39 12.81
C ILE A 219 -17.80 8.55 12.84
N PRO A 220 -16.56 8.33 12.38
CA PRO A 220 -15.60 9.41 12.27
C PRO A 220 -15.91 10.29 11.05
N VAL A 221 -15.95 11.61 11.26
CA VAL A 221 -16.24 12.58 10.20
C VAL A 221 -15.07 13.53 9.98
N ILE A 222 -14.71 13.71 8.71
CA ILE A 222 -13.64 14.60 8.24
C ILE A 222 -14.24 15.60 7.25
N ALA A 223 -14.00 16.89 7.44
CA ALA A 223 -14.29 17.92 6.46
C ALA A 223 -13.10 18.08 5.50
N ALA A 224 -13.38 18.28 4.22
CA ALA A 224 -12.39 18.54 3.19
C ALA A 224 -12.82 19.69 2.28
N LYS A 225 -11.85 20.55 1.94
CA LYS A 225 -12.03 21.69 1.02
C LYS A 225 -12.35 21.27 -0.41
N GLY A 226 -11.72 20.17 -0.86
CA GLY A 226 -11.83 19.72 -2.23
C GLY A 226 -13.21 19.18 -2.58
N GLU A 227 -13.53 19.24 -3.87
CA GLU A 227 -14.71 18.59 -4.44
C GLU A 227 -14.64 17.07 -4.33
N SER A 228 -15.80 16.40 -4.34
CA SER A 228 -15.89 14.93 -4.26
C SER A 228 -15.00 14.21 -5.27
N TYR A 229 -14.89 14.69 -6.52
CA TYR A 229 -13.99 14.11 -7.51
C TYR A 229 -12.52 14.23 -7.10
N THR A 230 -12.09 15.43 -6.67
CA THR A 230 -10.72 15.72 -6.26
C THR A 230 -10.33 14.88 -5.05
N VAL A 231 -11.16 14.87 -4.00
CA VAL A 231 -10.94 14.07 -2.79
C VAL A 231 -10.83 12.58 -3.13
N THR A 232 -11.76 12.05 -3.93
CA THR A 232 -11.74 10.63 -4.34
C THR A 232 -10.50 10.31 -5.17
N SER A 233 -10.11 11.20 -6.08
CA SER A 233 -8.94 11.02 -6.94
C SER A 233 -7.63 11.03 -6.15
N THR A 234 -7.52 11.90 -5.14
CA THR A 234 -6.40 11.92 -4.19
C THR A 234 -6.31 10.57 -3.47
N ILE A 235 -7.42 10.11 -2.87
CA ILE A 235 -7.46 8.82 -2.16
C ILE A 235 -7.08 7.64 -3.06
N ASN A 236 -7.56 7.62 -4.31
CA ASN A 236 -7.25 6.54 -5.26
C ASN A 236 -5.78 6.53 -5.72
N ARG A 237 -5.09 7.68 -5.68
CA ARG A 237 -3.68 7.81 -6.06
C ARG A 237 -2.73 7.59 -4.88
N MET A 238 -3.27 7.45 -3.66
CA MET A 238 -2.46 7.21 -2.47
C MET A 238 -1.60 5.96 -2.62
N THR A 239 -0.29 6.12 -2.42
CA THR A 239 0.60 4.98 -2.23
C THR A 239 0.61 4.61 -0.76
N VAL A 240 -0.19 3.62 -0.39
CA VAL A 240 -0.28 3.16 1.01
C VAL A 240 0.99 2.39 1.38
N LYS A 241 1.76 2.99 2.29
CA LYS A 241 2.93 2.34 2.88
C LYS A 241 2.53 1.72 4.22
N THR A 242 2.94 0.47 4.43
CA THR A 242 2.85 -0.17 5.75
C THR A 242 3.71 0.59 6.74
N GLN A 243 3.11 0.97 7.86
CA GLN A 243 3.77 1.67 8.94
C GLN A 243 4.11 0.72 10.10
N PRO A 244 5.10 1.03 10.96
CA PRO A 244 5.43 0.20 12.13
C PRO A 244 4.23 -0.08 13.06
N GLN A 245 3.28 0.85 13.13
CA GLN A 245 2.05 0.73 13.92
C GLN A 245 0.93 -0.09 13.27
N ASP A 246 1.08 -0.54 12.02
CA ASP A 246 0.08 -1.34 11.30
C ASP A 246 0.12 -2.81 11.77
N THR A 247 -0.19 -3.04 13.04
CA THR A 247 -0.14 -4.36 13.70
C THR A 247 -1.08 -5.39 13.07
N ASP A 248 -2.11 -4.92 12.37
CA ASP A 248 -3.04 -5.73 11.57
C ASP A 248 -2.40 -6.24 10.27
N LYS A 249 -1.51 -5.46 9.64
CA LYS A 249 -0.86 -5.82 8.36
C LYS A 249 0.28 -6.81 8.54
N ILE A 250 1.02 -6.71 9.64
CA ILE A 250 2.24 -7.50 9.86
C ILE A 250 1.97 -9.02 9.77
N PRO A 251 0.94 -9.60 10.43
CA PRO A 251 0.66 -11.03 10.31
C PRO A 251 0.34 -11.45 8.87
N ILE A 252 -0.37 -10.60 8.13
CA ILE A 252 -0.73 -10.87 6.74
C ILE A 252 0.50 -10.88 5.85
N ILE A 253 1.40 -9.90 6.00
CA ILE A 253 2.67 -9.85 5.27
C ILE A 253 3.50 -11.11 5.56
N LYS A 254 3.60 -11.51 6.84
CA LYS A 254 4.32 -12.72 7.22
C LYS A 254 3.75 -13.95 6.53
N ASN A 255 2.43 -14.14 6.58
CA ASN A 255 1.77 -15.27 5.94
C ASN A 255 1.97 -15.28 4.42
N LEU A 256 1.86 -14.12 3.77
CA LEU A 256 2.10 -14.01 2.33
C LEU A 256 3.52 -14.44 1.95
N ILE A 257 4.52 -13.96 2.69
CA ILE A 257 5.91 -14.33 2.42
C ILE A 257 6.16 -15.81 2.70
N MET A 258 5.70 -16.33 3.84
CA MET A 258 5.89 -17.74 4.21
C MET A 258 5.22 -18.72 3.23
N ASN A 259 4.08 -18.35 2.64
CA ASN A 259 3.32 -19.22 1.76
C ASN A 259 3.71 -19.10 0.28
N HIS A 260 4.24 -17.95 -0.15
CA HIS A 260 4.43 -17.65 -1.57
C HIS A 260 5.88 -17.39 -1.99
N VAL A 261 6.83 -17.36 -1.05
CA VAL A 261 8.26 -17.14 -1.32
C VAL A 261 9.08 -18.32 -0.84
N ASP A 262 9.99 -18.81 -1.68
CA ASP A 262 10.98 -19.82 -1.34
C ASP A 262 12.09 -19.22 -0.46
N LEU A 263 11.77 -19.10 0.83
CA LEU A 263 12.69 -18.59 1.85
C LEU A 263 13.92 -19.48 2.03
N LYS A 264 13.80 -20.79 1.81
CA LYS A 264 14.94 -21.72 1.95
C LYS A 264 16.00 -21.40 0.90
N ARG A 265 15.58 -21.20 -0.35
CA ARG A 265 16.48 -20.80 -1.43
C ARG A 265 17.06 -19.41 -1.20
N LEU A 266 16.25 -18.46 -0.73
CA LEU A 266 16.72 -17.10 -0.43
C LEU A 266 17.79 -17.09 0.66
N LEU A 267 17.56 -17.79 1.77
CA LEU A 267 18.47 -17.84 2.92
C LEU A 267 19.74 -18.65 2.66
N ALA A 268 19.80 -19.45 1.58
CA ALA A 268 21.05 -20.13 1.19
C ALA A 268 22.14 -19.16 0.69
N HIS A 269 21.80 -17.89 0.43
CA HIS A 269 22.72 -16.82 0.01
C HIS A 269 23.09 -15.86 1.15
N VAL A 270 22.66 -16.17 2.38
CA VAL A 270 22.88 -15.38 3.59
C VAL A 270 23.82 -16.14 4.51
#